data_AF-A0A7U4QIX8-F1
#
_entry.id   AF-A0A7U4QIX8-F1
#
_cell.length_a   1.000
_cell.length_b   1.000
_cell.length_c   1.000
_cell.angle_alpha   90.00
_cell.angle_beta   90.00
_cell.angle_gamma   90.00
#
_symmetry.space_group_name_H-M   'P 1'
#
loop_
_entity.id
_entity.type
_entity.pdbx_description
1 polymer ?
#
loop_
_entity_poly.entity_id
_entity_poly.type
_entity_poly.pdbx_seq_one_letter_code
_entity_poly.pdbx_strand_id
1 'polypeptide(L)'
;MDHVPILILDANQRSALAATRSLGKKGIPVIVADEKKETLSSVSKYCKESFVYPSPYNSPDVFIETIAKEVTKRKIHIIFPMTDITTYLLLKYKHKFNAIIPFGSLDAFNTLSNKWISFKNTLKKEI
;
A
#
# COMPACT_ATOMS: atom_id res chain seq x y z
N MET A 1 21.65 -3.57 12.95
CA MET A 1 20.34 -4.26 12.94
C MET A 1 19.89 -4.34 11.51
N ASP A 2 19.79 -5.54 10.95
CA ASP A 2 19.24 -5.72 9.61
C ASP A 2 17.72 -5.51 9.69
N HIS A 3 17.27 -4.34 9.22
CA HIS A 3 15.85 -4.02 9.19
C HIS A 3 15.17 -4.75 8.04
N VAL A 4 14.00 -5.32 8.31
CA VAL A 4 13.13 -5.92 7.31
C VAL A 4 12.69 -4.85 6.30
N PRO A 5 12.71 -5.14 4.98
CA PRO A 5 12.26 -4.19 3.97
C PRO A 5 10.75 -3.93 4.06
N ILE A 6 10.38 -2.66 3.88
CA ILE A 6 9.00 -2.19 3.83
C ILE A 6 8.64 -1.88 2.38
N LEU A 7 7.46 -2.35 1.94
CA LEU A 7 6.90 -2.00 0.64
C LEU A 7 5.95 -0.80 0.76
N ILE A 8 6.14 0.20 -0.09
CA ILE A 8 5.22 1.33 -0.27
C ILE A 8 4.66 1.26 -1.69
N LEU A 9 3.33 1.20 -1.82
CA LEU A 9 2.65 1.23 -3.12
C LEU A 9 2.29 2.66 -3.52
N ASP A 10 1.84 2.81 -4.76
CA ASP A 10 1.47 4.09 -5.37
C ASP A 10 2.64 5.09 -5.29
N ALA A 11 3.84 4.63 -5.66
CA ALA A 11 5.11 5.34 -5.48
C ALA A 11 5.14 6.75 -6.12
N ASN A 12 4.25 7.05 -7.06
CA ASN A 12 4.13 8.38 -7.65
C ASN A 12 3.29 9.37 -6.83
N GLN A 13 2.66 8.93 -5.75
CA GLN A 13 1.94 9.81 -4.83
C GLN A 13 2.89 10.58 -3.91
N ARG A 14 2.48 11.80 -3.53
CA ARG A 14 3.26 12.61 -2.57
C ARG A 14 3.32 11.97 -1.19
N SER A 15 2.25 11.28 -0.78
CA SER A 15 2.19 10.49 0.46
C SER A 15 3.22 9.37 0.47
N ALA A 16 3.34 8.63 -0.65
CA ALA A 16 4.35 7.59 -0.82
C ALA A 16 5.78 8.14 -0.69
N LEU A 17 6.07 9.29 -1.30
CA LEU A 17 7.39 9.93 -1.19
C LEU A 17 7.69 10.40 0.25
N ALA A 18 6.69 10.96 0.93
CA ALA A 18 6.83 11.37 2.33
C ALA A 18 7.11 10.17 3.24
N ALA A 19 6.38 9.06 3.07
CA ALA A 19 6.60 7.83 3.81
C ALA A 19 7.99 7.22 3.51
N THR A 20 8.37 7.15 2.22
CA THR A 20 9.69 6.69 1.78
C THR A 20 10.82 7.44 2.46
N ARG A 21 10.75 8.79 2.46
CA ARG A 21 11.75 9.65 3.11
C ARG A 21 11.74 9.49 4.64
N SER A 22 10.57 9.39 5.26
CA SER A 22 10.45 9.27 6.71
C SER A 22 11.04 7.96 7.25
N LEU A 23 10.83 6.85 6.55
CA LEU A 23 11.34 5.53 6.90
C LEU A 23 12.83 5.39 6.54
N GLY A 24 13.22 5.78 5.32
CA GLY A 24 14.61 5.67 4.89
C GLY A 24 15.56 6.57 5.68
N LYS A 25 15.13 7.74 6.18
CA LYS A 25 15.92 8.55 7.13
C LYS A 25 16.26 7.81 8.43
N LYS A 26 15.46 6.81 8.81
CA LYS A 26 15.70 5.96 9.99
C LYS A 26 16.49 4.70 9.65
N GLY A 27 17.04 4.59 8.44
CA GLY A 27 17.82 3.42 8.01
C GLY A 27 16.98 2.19 7.67
N ILE A 28 15.65 2.32 7.58
CA ILE A 28 14.77 1.21 7.19
C ILE A 28 14.82 1.05 5.66
N PRO A 29 15.12 -0.14 5.12
CA PRO A 29 15.09 -0.38 3.68
C PRO A 29 13.68 -0.20 3.13
N VAL A 30 13.51 0.74 2.21
CA VAL A 30 12.23 1.01 1.55
C VAL A 30 12.28 0.49 0.12
N ILE A 31 11.30 -0.34 -0.22
CA ILE A 31 11.01 -0.79 -1.58
C ILE A 31 9.74 -0.08 -2.01
N VAL A 32 9.72 0.46 -3.23
CA VAL A 32 8.54 1.18 -3.73
C VAL A 32 8.02 0.55 -5.01
N ALA A 33 6.71 0.62 -5.24
CA ALA A 33 6.12 0.12 -6.47
C ALA A 33 4.97 1.00 -6.97
N ASP A 34 4.77 1.01 -8.28
CA ASP A 34 3.74 1.77 -8.99
C ASP A 34 3.42 1.11 -10.34
N GLU A 35 2.46 1.66 -11.09
CA GLU A 35 2.22 1.29 -12.49
C GLU A 35 3.33 1.82 -13.42
N LYS A 36 4.08 2.85 -12.97
CA LYS A 36 5.18 3.46 -13.73
C LYS A 36 6.55 3.14 -13.11
N LYS A 37 7.56 3.00 -13.97
CA LYS A 37 8.95 2.72 -13.55
C LYS A 37 9.58 3.93 -12.84
N GLU A 38 9.42 5.12 -13.42
CA GLU A 38 9.93 6.37 -12.85
C GLU A 38 8.80 7.07 -12.09
N THR A 39 9.02 7.26 -10.80
CA THR A 39 8.04 7.85 -9.88
C THR A 39 8.74 8.77 -8.90
N LEU A 40 7.95 9.64 -8.25
CA LEU A 40 8.45 10.52 -7.20
C LEU A 40 9.26 9.76 -6.13
N SER A 41 8.79 8.58 -5.69
CA SER A 41 9.48 7.81 -4.66
C SER A 41 10.64 6.99 -5.19
N SER A 42 10.56 6.45 -6.42
CA SER A 42 11.62 5.58 -6.96
C SER A 42 12.95 6.31 -7.20
N VAL A 43 12.89 7.61 -7.53
CA VAL A 43 14.09 8.44 -7.69
C VAL A 43 14.62 9.01 -6.37
N SER A 44 13.98 8.71 -5.24
CA SER A 44 14.46 9.15 -3.94
C SER A 44 15.73 8.41 -3.54
N LYS A 45 16.74 9.13 -3.03
CA LYS A 45 17.94 8.50 -2.42
C LYS A 45 17.63 7.53 -1.27
N TYR A 46 16.42 7.58 -0.71
CA TYR A 46 15.94 6.71 0.36
C TYR A 46 15.22 5.46 -0.14
N CYS A 47 14.97 5.37 -1.46
CA CYS A 47 14.46 4.18 -2.11
C CYS A 47 15.61 3.19 -2.34
N LYS A 48 15.48 1.98 -1.80
CA LYS A 48 16.48 0.92 -1.94
C LYS A 48 16.31 0.16 -3.25
N GLU A 49 15.06 -0.11 -3.64
CA GLU A 49 14.69 -0.85 -4.84
C GLU A 49 13.29 -0.39 -5.29
N SER A 50 13.01 -0.47 -6.59
CA SER A 50 11.65 -0.29 -7.12
C SER A 50 11.26 -1.38 -8.10
N PHE A 51 9.96 -1.60 -8.24
CA PHE A 51 9.39 -2.47 -9.27
C PHE A 51 8.05 -1.92 -9.77
N VAL A 52 7.56 -2.48 -10.88
CA VAL A 52 6.29 -2.09 -11.50
C VAL A 52 5.25 -3.19 -11.31
N TYR A 53 4.00 -2.80 -11.05
CA TYR A 53 2.85 -3.70 -11.03
C TYR A 53 1.83 -3.34 -12.12
N PRO A 54 0.98 -4.27 -12.56
CA PRO A 54 -0.11 -3.95 -13.50
C PRO A 54 -1.20 -3.13 -12.81
N SER A 55 -1.99 -2.42 -13.61
CA SER A 55 -2.99 -1.49 -13.09
C SER A 55 -3.96 -2.14 -12.09
N PRO A 56 -4.09 -1.60 -10.86
CA PRO A 56 -5.06 -2.09 -9.89
C PRO A 56 -6.52 -1.80 -10.33
N TYR A 57 -6.70 -0.85 -11.26
CA TYR A 57 -8.00 -0.52 -11.83
C TYR A 57 -8.39 -1.49 -12.95
N ASN A 58 -7.47 -1.77 -13.87
CA ASN A 58 -7.78 -2.54 -15.08
C ASN A 58 -7.54 -4.05 -14.92
N SER A 59 -6.67 -4.45 -14.00
CA SER A 59 -6.25 -5.85 -13.84
C SER A 59 -6.02 -6.20 -12.35
N PRO A 60 -7.05 -6.09 -11.50
CA PRO A 60 -6.92 -6.22 -10.04
C PRO A 60 -6.36 -7.57 -9.58
N ASP A 61 -6.75 -8.68 -10.23
CA ASP A 61 -6.26 -10.01 -9.84
C ASP A 61 -4.78 -10.18 -10.18
N VAL A 62 -4.35 -9.72 -11.37
CA VAL A 62 -2.94 -9.75 -11.79
C VAL A 62 -2.09 -8.83 -10.90
N PHE A 63 -2.65 -7.67 -10.51
CA PHE A 63 -2.03 -6.78 -9.52
C PHE A 63 -1.78 -7.51 -8.20
N ILE A 64 -2.80 -8.15 -7.63
CA ILE A 64 -2.67 -8.88 -6.36
C ILE A 64 -1.66 -10.03 -6.46
N GLU A 65 -1.69 -10.81 -7.53
CA GLU A 65 -0.72 -11.90 -7.75
C GLU A 65 0.70 -11.38 -7.87
N THR A 66 0.88 -10.26 -8.56
CA THR A 66 2.18 -9.58 -8.70
C THR A 66 2.68 -9.14 -7.32
N ILE A 67 1.86 -8.46 -6.52
CA ILE A 67 2.27 -8.03 -5.18
C ILE A 67 2.60 -9.25 -4.30
N ALA A 68 1.80 -10.32 -4.32
CA ALA A 68 2.04 -11.50 -3.49
C ALA A 68 3.37 -12.19 -3.83
N LYS A 69 3.67 -12.31 -5.12
CA LYS A 69 4.94 -12.82 -5.63
C LYS A 69 6.12 -11.94 -5.19
N GLU A 70 6.01 -10.63 -5.37
CA GLU A 70 7.10 -9.70 -5.08
C GLU A 70 7.37 -9.58 -3.57
N VAL A 71 6.32 -9.65 -2.74
CA VAL A 71 6.37 -9.72 -1.28
C VAL A 71 7.14 -10.95 -0.81
N THR A 72 6.80 -12.12 -1.35
CA THR A 72 7.48 -13.38 -1.02
C THR A 72 8.94 -13.35 -1.45
N LYS A 73 9.20 -12.96 -2.71
CA LYS A 73 10.54 -12.87 -3.30
C LYS A 73 11.49 -11.98 -2.50
N ARG A 74 10.99 -10.84 -2.00
CA ARG A 74 11.79 -9.84 -1.26
C ARG A 74 11.72 -9.98 0.24
N LYS A 75 11.01 -10.98 0.76
CA LYS A 75 10.80 -11.18 2.20
C LYS A 75 10.25 -9.90 2.88
N ILE A 76 9.29 -9.26 2.23
CA ILE A 76 8.61 -8.07 2.74
C ILE A 76 7.62 -8.50 3.81
N HIS A 77 7.69 -7.90 5.00
CA HIS A 77 6.72 -8.18 6.08
C HIS A 77 5.73 -7.04 6.34
N ILE A 78 5.91 -5.87 5.72
CA ILE A 78 4.99 -4.73 5.88
C ILE A 78 4.71 -4.09 4.51
N ILE A 79 3.44 -3.87 4.20
CA ILE A 79 2.99 -3.19 2.98
C ILE A 79 2.16 -1.97 3.36
N PHE A 80 2.57 -0.80 2.86
CA PHE A 80 1.83 0.44 2.98
C PHE A 80 1.20 0.83 1.64
N PRO A 81 -0.09 0.54 1.41
CA PRO A 81 -0.85 1.16 0.32
C PRO A 81 -1.05 2.65 0.59
N MET A 82 -0.98 3.47 -0.46
CA MET A 82 -1.03 4.94 -0.35
C MET A 82 -2.25 5.54 -1.06
N THR A 83 -3.07 4.72 -1.72
CA THR A 83 -4.35 5.10 -2.33
C THR A 83 -5.48 4.19 -1.86
N ASP A 84 -6.73 4.65 -2.02
CA ASP A 84 -7.91 3.89 -1.61
C ASP A 84 -8.05 2.58 -2.39
N ILE A 85 -7.73 2.57 -3.69
CA ILE A 85 -7.87 1.38 -4.53
C ILE A 85 -6.89 0.27 -4.09
N THR A 86 -5.62 0.60 -3.86
CA THR A 86 -4.63 -0.38 -3.42
C THR A 86 -4.90 -0.82 -2.00
N THR A 87 -5.35 0.08 -1.12
CA THR A 87 -5.79 -0.26 0.23
C THR A 87 -6.95 -1.25 0.22
N TYR A 88 -8.00 -0.96 -0.55
CA TYR A 88 -9.15 -1.84 -0.71
C TYR A 88 -8.74 -3.24 -1.20
N LEU A 89 -7.97 -3.31 -2.27
CA LEU A 89 -7.54 -4.58 -2.87
C LEU A 89 -6.67 -5.38 -1.90
N LEU A 90 -5.69 -4.75 -1.26
CA LEU A 90 -4.84 -5.44 -0.29
C LEU A 90 -5.63 -5.96 0.92
N LEU A 91 -6.58 -5.19 1.44
CA LEU A 91 -7.43 -5.63 2.55
C LEU A 91 -8.38 -6.77 2.13
N LYS A 92 -8.97 -6.68 0.93
CA LYS A 92 -9.86 -7.72 0.36
C LYS A 92 -9.15 -9.05 0.18
N TYR A 93 -7.90 -9.02 -0.29
CA TYR A 93 -7.09 -10.22 -0.54
C TYR A 93 -6.01 -10.43 0.53
N LYS A 94 -6.22 -9.93 1.76
CA LYS A 94 -5.22 -9.98 2.85
C LYS A 94 -4.66 -11.40 3.08
N HIS A 95 -5.50 -12.42 2.93
CA HIS A 95 -5.14 -13.84 3.08
C HIS A 95 -4.06 -14.32 2.09
N LYS A 96 -3.82 -13.60 0.97
CA LYS A 96 -2.77 -13.93 0.00
C LYS A 96 -1.38 -13.42 0.40
N PHE A 97 -1.26 -12.60 1.44
CA PHE A 97 -0.01 -11.97 1.84
C PHE A 97 0.46 -12.47 3.20
N ASN A 98 1.73 -12.87 3.30
CA ASN A 98 2.40 -13.09 4.57
C ASN A 98 3.06 -11.78 5.08
N ALA A 99 2.28 -10.69 5.06
CA ALA A 99 2.74 -9.35 5.41
C ALA A 99 1.63 -8.58 6.15
N ILE A 100 2.06 -7.69 7.03
CA ILE A 100 1.19 -6.79 7.76
C ILE A 100 0.82 -5.61 6.86
N ILE A 101 -0.48 -5.35 6.74
CA ILE A 101 -1.03 -4.14 6.13
C ILE A 101 -1.59 -3.32 7.31
N PRO A 102 -0.93 -2.21 7.72
CA PRO A 102 -1.24 -1.49 8.94
C PRO A 102 -2.46 -0.55 8.74
N PHE A 103 -3.59 -1.14 8.36
CA PHE A 103 -4.88 -0.49 8.17
C PHE A 103 -5.96 -1.23 8.99
N GLY A 104 -7.10 -0.56 9.19
CA GLY A 104 -8.28 -1.16 9.82
C GLY A 104 -8.84 -2.36 9.04
N SER A 105 -9.88 -3.01 9.57
CA SER A 105 -10.56 -4.09 8.85
C SER A 105 -11.14 -3.60 7.52
N LEU A 106 -11.37 -4.52 6.58
CA LEU A 106 -12.01 -4.20 5.30
C LEU A 106 -13.37 -3.51 5.52
N ASP A 107 -14.14 -3.94 6.52
CA ASP A 107 -15.44 -3.34 6.85
C ASP A 107 -15.31 -1.90 7.36
N ALA A 108 -14.31 -1.64 8.21
CA ALA A 108 -14.01 -0.29 8.68
C ALA A 108 -13.58 0.61 7.50
N PHE A 109 -12.74 0.10 6.60
CA PHE A 109 -12.32 0.81 5.40
C PHE A 109 -13.51 1.12 4.48
N ASN A 110 -14.34 0.12 4.14
CA ASN A 110 -15.51 0.29 3.28
C ASN A 110 -16.52 1.31 3.84
N THR A 111 -16.70 1.33 5.16
CA THR A 111 -17.57 2.30 5.84
C THR A 111 -17.04 3.73 5.67
N LEU A 112 -15.73 3.93 5.81
CA LEU A 112 -15.08 5.24 5.74
C LEU A 112 -14.94 5.77 4.30
N SER A 113 -14.55 4.91 3.35
CA SER A 113 -14.34 5.30 1.95
C SER A 113 -15.65 5.64 1.24
N ASN A 114 -16.77 5.07 1.68
CA ASN A 114 -18.09 5.40 1.15
C ASN A 114 -18.72 6.57 1.94
N LYS A 115 -18.62 7.79 1.38
CA LYS A 115 -19.16 9.03 1.98
C LYS A 115 -20.64 8.92 2.37
N TRP A 116 -21.44 8.21 1.57
CA TRP A 116 -22.87 8.04 1.83
C TRP A 116 -23.13 7.13 3.02
N ILE A 117 -22.41 6.01 3.11
CA ILE A 117 -22.50 5.09 4.26
C ILE A 117 -21.98 5.76 5.53
N SER A 118 -20.85 6.48 5.44
CA SER A 118 -20.32 7.29 6.54
C SER A 118 -21.34 8.29 7.07
N PHE A 119 -21.95 9.09 6.19
CA PHE A 119 -22.98 10.06 6.57
C PHE A 119 -24.20 9.40 7.24
N LYS A 120 -24.72 8.32 6.65
CA LYS A 120 -25.88 7.59 7.19
C LYS A 120 -25.60 6.99 8.57
N ASN A 121 -24.39 6.50 8.81
CA ASN A 121 -24.02 5.93 10.09
C ASN A 121 -23.91 6.98 11.20
N THR A 122 -23.53 8.21 10.86
CA THR A 122 -23.56 9.34 11.81
C THR A 122 -24.99 9.68 12.23
N LEU A 123 -25.93 9.74 11.27
CA LEU A 123 -27.35 10.02 11.57
C LEU A 123 -28.03 8.94 12.43
N LYS A 124 -27.57 7.69 12.37
CA LYS A 124 -28.10 6.59 13.21
C LYS A 124 -27.59 6.60 14.65
N LYS A 125 -26.54 7.37 14.96
CA LYS A 125 -26.00 7.48 16.33
C LYS A 125 -26.59 8.64 17.13
N GLU A 126 -27.35 9.52 16.49
CA GLU A 126 -27.99 10.69 17.11
C GLU A 126 -29.51 10.52 17.34
N ILE A 127 -30.03 9.29 17.25
CA ILE A 127 -31.43 8.93 17.56
C ILE A 127 -31.44 7.76 18.55
#